data_AF-A0A382PIQ3-F1
#
_entry.id   AF-A0A382PIQ3-F1
#
_cell.length_a   1.000
_cell.length_b   1.000
_cell.length_c   1.000
_cell.angle_alpha   90.00
_cell.angle_beta   90.00
_cell.angle_gamma   90.00
#
_symmetry.space_group_name_H-M   'P 1'
#
loop_
_entity.id
_entity.type
_entity.pdbx_description
1 polymer ?
#
loop_
_entity_poly.entity_id
_entity_poly.type
_entity_poly.pdbx_seq_one_letter_code
_entity_poly.pdbx_strand_id
1 'polypeptide(L)' 'DIKDKLITPPISSGLLAGTFRAWLLDQQKISEEIITIDDILLANRIYLINSVRKWRQADLTAPHAKECRLQRKAI' A
#
# COMPACT_ATOMS: atom_id res chain seq x y z
N ASP A 1 2.36 -4.10 -2.76
CA ASP A 1 1.65 -5.17 -3.46
C ASP A 1 1.43 -6.34 -2.52
N ILE A 2 0.31 -7.01 -2.71
CA ILE A 2 -0.07 -8.24 -2.02
C ILE A 2 -0.31 -9.27 -3.11
N LYS A 3 0.42 -10.40 -3.09
CA LYS A 3 0.36 -11.44 -4.13
C LYS A 3 0.54 -10.85 -5.55
N ASP A 4 1.54 -9.97 -5.71
CA ASP A 4 1.87 -9.26 -6.96
C ASP A 4 0.77 -8.33 -7.50
N LYS A 5 -0.27 -8.05 -6.72
CA LYS A 5 -1.32 -7.09 -7.06
C LYS A 5 -1.10 -5.74 -6.37
N LEU A 6 -1.24 -4.67 -7.12
CA LEU A 6 -1.27 -3.31 -6.60
C LEU A 6 -2.70 -2.95 -6.23
N ILE A 7 -2.97 -2.88 -4.93
CA ILE A 7 -4.28 -2.56 -4.38
C ILE A 7 -4.24 -1.22 -3.66
N THR A 8 -5.39 -0.52 -3.63
CA THR A 8 -5.60 0.72 -2.89
C THR A 8 -6.90 0.62 -2.09
N PRO A 9 -7.00 1.18 -0.87
CA PRO A 9 -8.24 1.15 -0.13
C PRO A 9 -9.35 1.93 -0.87
N PRO A 10 -10.62 1.52 -0.79
CA PRO A 10 -11.74 2.25 -1.39
C PRO A 10 -11.97 3.60 -0.69
N ILE A 11 -12.67 4.51 -1.35
CA ILE A 11 -13.01 5.84 -0.78
C ILE A 11 -13.83 5.69 0.52
N SER A 12 -14.67 4.65 0.60
CA SER A 12 -15.46 4.32 1.80
C SER A 12 -14.62 4.03 3.04
N SER A 13 -13.32 3.77 2.90
CA SER A 13 -12.37 3.67 4.02
C SER A 13 -12.00 5.03 4.64
N GLY A 14 -12.57 6.14 4.16
CA GLY A 14 -12.38 7.48 4.74
C GLY A 14 -11.16 8.23 4.19
N LEU A 15 -10.94 8.17 2.87
CA LEU A 15 -9.80 8.80 2.20
C LEU A 15 -10.19 9.64 0.99
N LEU A 16 -9.31 10.55 0.58
CA LEU A 16 -9.52 11.40 -0.59
C LEU A 16 -9.38 10.61 -1.90
N ALA A 17 -10.28 10.85 -2.85
CA ALA A 17 -10.24 10.30 -4.21
C ALA A 17 -9.14 10.97 -5.07
N GLY A 18 -7.87 10.71 -4.76
CA GLY A 18 -6.74 11.38 -5.42
C GLY A 18 -6.73 11.22 -6.94
N THR A 19 -6.43 12.30 -7.70
CA THR A 19 -6.48 12.29 -9.18
C THR A 19 -5.59 11.22 -9.80
N PHE A 20 -4.36 11.05 -9.29
CA PHE A 20 -3.46 10.00 -9.81
C PHE A 20 -3.94 8.58 -9.47
N ARG A 21 -4.60 8.39 -8.32
CA ARG A 21 -5.25 7.13 -7.98
C ARG A 21 -6.39 6.81 -8.97
N ALA A 22 -7.26 7.79 -9.24
CA ALA A 22 -8.35 7.64 -10.21
C ALA A 22 -7.83 7.28 -11.61
N TRP A 23 -6.78 7.96 -12.07
CA TRP A 23 -6.11 7.65 -13.33
C TRP A 23 -5.53 6.23 -13.35
N LEU A 24 -4.91 5.76 -12.26
CA LEU A 24 -4.38 4.40 -12.18
C LEU A 24 -5.47 3.32 -12.20
N LEU A 25 -6.61 3.59 -11.57
CA LEU A 25 -7.78 2.70 -11.57
C LEU A 25 -8.40 2.58 -12.97
N ASP A 26 -8.58 3.71 -13.65
CA ASP A 26 -9.07 3.76 -15.05
C ASP A 26 -8.18 2.95 -15.98
N GLN A 27 -6.86 3.05 -15.80
CA GLN A 27 -5.87 2.29 -16.57
C GLN A 27 -5.68 0.84 -16.08
N GLN A 28 -6.49 0.39 -15.11
CA GLN A 28 -6.44 -0.96 -14.51
C GLN A 28 -5.05 -1.35 -13.98
N LYS A 29 -4.23 -0.36 -13.61
CA LYS A 29 -2.89 -0.59 -13.03
C LYS A 29 -2.95 -0.94 -11.55
N ILE A 30 -4.03 -0.52 -10.88
CA ILE A 30 -4.34 -0.86 -9.49
C ILE A 30 -5.82 -1.23 -9.38
N SER A 31 -6.22 -1.91 -8.29
CA SER A 31 -7.61 -2.21 -7.95
C SER A 31 -7.98 -1.69 -6.56
N GLU A 32 -9.28 -1.45 -6.33
CA GLU A 32 -9.80 -1.11 -5.01
C GLU A 32 -10.09 -2.37 -4.19
N GLU A 33 -9.49 -2.50 -3.01
CA GLU A 33 -9.72 -3.59 -2.06
C GLU A 33 -9.58 -3.07 -0.63
N ILE A 34 -10.32 -3.62 0.34
CA ILE A 34 -10.15 -3.27 1.76
C ILE A 34 -8.80 -3.81 2.23
N ILE A 35 -7.96 -2.95 2.80
CA ILE A 35 -6.62 -3.29 3.28
C ILE A 35 -6.59 -3.16 4.80
N THR A 36 -6.27 -4.26 5.49
CA THR A 36 -6.09 -4.29 6.95
C THR A 36 -4.66 -3.93 7.35
N ILE A 37 -4.41 -3.78 8.66
CA ILE A 37 -3.04 -3.58 9.15
C ILE A 37 -2.17 -4.81 8.89
N ASP A 38 -2.72 -6.01 9.07
CA ASP A 38 -2.01 -7.27 8.83
C ASP A 38 -1.61 -7.42 7.35
N ASP A 39 -2.47 -6.98 6.44
CA ASP A 39 -2.16 -6.92 5.01
C ASP A 39 -0.95 -6.03 4.70
N ILE A 40 -0.84 -4.88 5.38
CA ILE A 40 0.30 -3.96 5.24
C ILE A 40 1.58 -4.60 5.79
N LEU A 41 1.49 -5.34 6.90
CA LEU A 41 2.62 -6.06 7.50
C LEU A 41 3.11 -7.22 6.60
N LEU A 42 2.19 -7.84 5.86
CA LEU A 42 2.50 -8.94 4.95
C LEU A 42 2.86 -8.49 3.53
N ALA A 43 2.59 -7.23 3.16
CA ALA A 43 2.86 -6.70 1.83
C ALA A 43 4.35 -6.82 1.44
N ASN A 44 4.61 -7.18 0.19
CA ASN A 44 5.98 -7.29 -0.33
C ASN A 44 6.63 -5.90 -0.46
N ARG A 45 5.85 -4.93 -0.94
CA ARG A 45 6.25 -3.52 -1.10
C ARG A 45 5.10 -2.60 -0.76
N ILE A 46 5.41 -1.43 -0.24
CA ILE A 46 4.41 -0.37 0.01
C ILE A 46 4.73 0.80 -0.90
N TYR A 47 3.70 1.38 -1.49
CA TYR A 47 3.82 2.55 -2.36
C TYR A 47 2.91 3.67 -1.86
N LEU A 48 3.45 4.88 -1.83
CA LEU A 48 2.70 6.11 -1.72
C LEU A 48 2.51 6.69 -3.12
N ILE A 49 1.30 7.13 -3.41
CA ILE A 49 0.96 7.75 -4.70
C ILE A 49 0.32 9.13 -4.48
N ASN A 50 0.73 10.10 -5.30
CA ASN A 50 0.00 11.35 -5.46
C ASN A 50 0.26 11.94 -6.86
N SER A 51 -0.51 12.96 -7.24
CA SER A 51 -0.43 13.54 -8.60
C SER A 51 0.88 14.24 -8.92
N VAL A 52 1.61 14.72 -7.91
CA VAL A 52 2.83 15.52 -8.09
C VAL A 52 4.07 14.63 -8.14
N ARG A 53 4.26 13.79 -7.12
CA ARG A 53 5.42 12.91 -6.93
C ARG A 53 5.24 11.51 -7.53
N LYS A 54 4.05 11.20 -8.05
CA LYS A 54 3.70 9.91 -8.65
C LYS A 54 4.01 8.75 -7.67
N TRP A 55 4.67 7.70 -8.14
CA TRP A 55 5.01 6.51 -7.36
C TRP A 55 6.23 6.75 -6.47
N ARG A 56 6.08 6.44 -5.18
CA ARG A 56 7.18 6.44 -4.22
C ARG A 56 7.11 5.17 -3.39
N GLN A 57 8.14 4.34 -3.46
CA GLN A 57 8.27 3.20 -2.55
C GLN A 57 8.47 3.73 -1.13
N ALA A 58 7.82 3.08 -0.16
CA ALA A 58 7.88 3.43 1.25
C ALA A 58 8.16 2.19 2.10
N ASP A 59 8.78 2.43 3.26
CA ASP A 59 9.02 1.44 4.28
C ASP A 59 8.22 1.76 5.53
N LEU A 60 7.64 0.73 6.15
CA LEU A 60 6.91 0.88 7.42
C LEU A 60 7.87 1.18 8.58
N THR A 61 8.04 2.44 8.95
CA THR A 61 8.90 2.83 10.08
C THR A 61 8.18 2.66 11.41
N ALA A 62 8.77 1.89 12.32
CA ALA A 62 8.26 1.63 13.67
C ALA A 62 8.58 2.76 14.66
N PRO A 63 7.64 3.05 15.59
CA PRO A 63 7.93 2.85 17.01
C PRO A 63 7.44 1.47 17.51
N HIS A 64 6.37 0.94 16.90
CA HIS A 64 5.68 -0.32 17.28
C HIS A 64 5.86 -1.49 16.29
N ALA A 65 6.62 -1.32 15.20
CA ALA A 65 6.89 -2.36 14.20
C ALA A 65 8.25 -3.07 14.37
N LYS A 66 8.96 -2.92 15.50
CA LYS A 66 10.27 -3.54 15.71
C LYS A 66 10.21 -5.07 15.75
N GLU A 67 9.12 -5.66 16.22
CA GLU A 67 9.03 -7.13 16.35
C GLU A 67 8.75 -7.85 15.03
N CYS A 68 8.04 -7.22 14.09
CA CYS A 68 7.46 -7.94 12.95
C CYS A 68 8.47 -8.25 11.81
N ARG A 69 9.52 -7.42 11.62
CA ARG A 69 10.52 -7.64 10.55
C ARG A 69 11.76 -8.44 10.98
N LEU A 70 12.06 -8.50 12.27
CA LEU A 70 13.19 -9.28 12.81
C LEU A 70 12.94 -10.80 12.72
N GLN A 71 11.68 -11.25 12.72
CA GLN A 71 11.32 -12.67 12.60
C GLN A 71 11.50 -13.25 11.18
N ARG A 72 11.69 -12.43 10.13
CA ARG A 72 11.90 -12.91 8.75
C ARG A 72 13.37 -13.12 8.37
N LYS A 73 14.34 -12.76 9.23
CA LYS A 73 15.78 -13.04 9.00
C LYS A 73 16.23 -14.39 9.56
N ALA A 74 15.33 -15.19 10.12
CA ALA A 74 15.65 -16.42 10.85
C ALA A 74 15.22 -17.71 10.12
N ILE A 75 14.99 -17.69 8.80
CA ILE A 75 14.78 -18.89 7.98
C ILE A 75 15.66 -18.80 6.74
#